data_AF-A0A7W6EIX1-F1
#
_entry.id   AF-A0A7W6EIX1-F1
#
_cell.length_a   1.000
_cell.length_b   1.000
_cell.length_c   1.000
_cell.angle_alpha   90.00
_cell.angle_beta   90.00
_cell.angle_gamma   90.00
#
_symmetry.space_group_name_H-M   'P 1'
#
loop_
_entity.id
_entity.type
_entity.pdbx_description
1 polymer ?
#
loop_
_entity_poly.entity_id
_entity_poly.type
_entity_poly.pdbx_seq_one_letter_code
_entity_poly.pdbx_strand_id
1 'polypeptide(L)'
;MFRRLAAWIDKRRQIRQRWQQDARAMIATHGHHAYYEAQRLAARSRAQGNRSEFWHWAKVASEVARLSPVVEMDMNVVQAIADEEMR
;
A
#
# COMPACT_ATOMS: atom_id res chain seq x y z
N MET A 1 -15.96 -28.63 -6.70
CA MET A 1 -14.62 -28.06 -6.44
C MET A 1 -14.41 -26.73 -7.15
N PHE A 2 -14.68 -26.63 -8.47
CA PHE A 2 -14.55 -25.40 -9.27
C PHE A 2 -15.27 -24.16 -8.71
N ARG A 3 -16.49 -24.31 -8.17
CA ARG A 3 -17.26 -23.19 -7.61
C ARG A 3 -16.63 -22.55 -6.37
N ARG A 4 -15.88 -23.33 -5.55
CA ARG A 4 -15.13 -22.81 -4.39
C ARG A 4 -13.85 -22.09 -4.84
N LEU A 5 -13.19 -22.57 -5.89
CA LEU A 5 -12.04 -21.91 -6.50
C LEU A 5 -12.42 -20.58 -7.13
N ALA A 6 -13.52 -20.52 -7.90
CA ALA A 6 -14.03 -19.28 -8.49
C ALA A 6 -14.35 -18.22 -7.42
N ALA A 7 -15.08 -18.59 -6.36
CA ALA A 7 -15.40 -17.67 -5.26
C ALA A 7 -14.15 -17.15 -4.52
N TRP A 8 -13.11 -17.98 -4.37
CA TRP A 8 -11.83 -17.56 -3.79
C TRP A 8 -11.08 -16.59 -4.70
N ILE A 9 -11.05 -16.85 -6.02
CA ILE A 9 -10.45 -15.95 -7.01
C ILE A 9 -11.17 -14.60 -7.00
N ASP A 10 -12.50 -14.60 -7.00
CA ASP A 10 -13.30 -13.37 -6.97
C ASP A 10 -13.03 -12.55 -5.71
N LYS A 11 -12.99 -13.22 -4.54
CA LYS A 11 -12.65 -12.57 -3.28
C LYS A 11 -11.25 -11.95 -3.32
N ARG A 12 -10.26 -12.65 -3.88
CA ARG A 12 -8.90 -12.13 -4.05
C ARG A 12 -8.85 -10.95 -5.02
N ARG A 13 -9.64 -10.99 -6.09
CA ARG A 13 -9.75 -9.91 -7.07
C ARG A 13 -10.33 -8.66 -6.45
N GLN A 14 -11.39 -8.79 -5.65
CA GLN A 14 -12.01 -7.66 -4.94
C GLN A 14 -11.03 -7.01 -3.95
N ILE A 15 -10.26 -7.81 -3.19
CA ILE A 15 -9.24 -7.29 -2.27
C ILE A 15 -8.18 -6.51 -3.05
N ARG A 16 -7.68 -7.07 -4.16
CA ARG A 16 -6.68 -6.39 -4.99
C ARG A 16 -7.23 -5.12 -5.64
N GLN A 17 -8.48 -5.13 -6.06
CA GLN A 17 -9.15 -3.95 -6.62
C GLN A 17 -9.20 -2.80 -5.62
N ARG A 18 -9.48 -3.10 -4.33
CA ARG A 18 -9.42 -2.07 -3.28
C ARG A 18 -8.04 -1.44 -3.18
N TRP A 19 -6.99 -2.26 -3.07
CA TRP A 19 -5.61 -1.75 -3.04
C TRP A 19 -5.25 -0.91 -4.27
N GLN A 20 -5.71 -1.31 -5.46
CA GLN A 20 -5.49 -0.55 -6.69
C GLN A 20 -6.26 0.78 -6.73
N GLN A 21 -7.48 0.80 -6.19
CA GLN A 21 -8.26 2.03 -6.08
C GLN A 21 -7.56 3.02 -5.15
N ASP A 22 -7.15 2.55 -3.97
CA ASP A 22 -6.43 3.39 -2.99
C ASP A 22 -5.08 3.84 -3.53
N ALA A 23 -4.35 2.97 -4.24
CA ALA A 23 -3.09 3.34 -4.90
C ALA A 23 -3.29 4.42 -5.97
N ARG A 24 -4.35 4.34 -6.77
CA ARG A 24 -4.69 5.37 -7.76
C ARG A 24 -5.06 6.68 -7.10
N ALA A 25 -5.82 6.64 -6.00
CA ALA A 25 -6.14 7.82 -5.22
C ALA A 25 -4.85 8.48 -4.69
N MET A 26 -3.93 7.69 -4.11
CA MET A 26 -2.63 8.17 -3.65
C MET A 26 -1.81 8.82 -4.77
N ILE A 27 -1.73 8.20 -5.94
CA ILE A 27 -1.03 8.76 -7.11
C ILE A 27 -1.68 10.08 -7.55
N ALA A 28 -3.01 10.13 -7.60
CA ALA A 28 -3.72 11.34 -8.00
C ALA A 28 -3.52 12.50 -7.01
N THR A 29 -3.47 12.21 -5.71
CA THR A 29 -3.34 13.23 -4.66
C THR A 29 -1.89 13.66 -4.42
N HIS A 30 -0.96 12.71 -4.43
CA HIS A 30 0.44 12.94 -3.98
C HIS A 30 1.47 12.82 -5.10
N GLY A 31 1.07 12.44 -6.32
CA GLY A 31 1.96 12.35 -7.47
C GLY A 31 3.16 11.44 -7.22
N HIS A 32 4.37 11.98 -7.42
CA HIS A 32 5.63 11.24 -7.25
C HIS A 32 5.93 10.84 -5.79
N HIS A 33 5.31 11.49 -4.80
CA HIS A 33 5.44 11.14 -3.38
C HIS A 33 4.43 10.09 -2.90
N ALA A 34 3.50 9.64 -3.76
CA ALA A 34 2.46 8.70 -3.39
C ALA A 34 2.99 7.40 -2.75
N TYR A 35 4.17 6.95 -3.17
CA TYR A 35 4.83 5.78 -2.59
C TYR A 35 5.21 6.03 -1.13
N TYR A 36 5.84 7.18 -0.83
CA TYR A 36 6.25 7.53 0.52
C TYR A 36 5.06 7.76 1.45
N GLU A 37 3.98 8.37 0.98
CA GLU A 37 2.77 8.53 1.80
C GLU A 37 2.13 7.18 2.16
N ALA A 38 2.08 6.23 1.22
CA ALA A 38 1.61 4.88 1.51
C ALA A 38 2.53 4.14 2.50
N GLN A 39 3.85 4.34 2.41
CA GLN A 39 4.81 3.81 3.38
C GLN A 39 4.65 4.44 4.77
N ARG A 40 4.39 5.75 4.85
CA ARG A 40 4.13 6.46 6.10
C ARG A 40 2.89 5.90 6.80
N LEU A 41 1.80 5.72 6.07
CA LEU A 41 0.59 5.10 6.62
C LEU A 41 0.84 3.66 7.10
N ALA A 42 1.63 2.87 6.37
CA ALA A 42 2.03 1.54 6.82
C ALA A 42 2.84 1.59 8.11
N ALA A 43 3.87 2.45 8.18
CA ALA A 43 4.70 2.63 9.37
C ALA A 43 3.87 3.07 10.59
N ARG A 44 2.97 4.04 10.41
CA ARG A 44 2.05 4.50 11.45
C ARG A 44 1.13 3.40 11.96
N SER A 45 0.50 2.64 11.05
CA SER A 45 -0.36 1.51 11.45
C SER A 45 0.44 0.43 12.18
N ARG A 46 1.72 0.25 11.84
CA ARG A 46 2.62 -0.66 12.56
C ARG A 46 2.91 -0.15 13.97
N ALA A 47 3.22 1.13 14.13
CA ALA A 47 3.47 1.75 15.44
C ALA A 47 2.25 1.62 16.37
N GLN A 48 1.05 1.76 15.80
CA GLN A 48 -0.22 1.61 16.51
C GLN A 48 -0.64 0.14 16.77
N GLY A 49 0.14 -0.84 16.30
CA GLY A 49 -0.19 -2.27 16.42
C GLY A 49 -1.34 -2.74 15.52
N ASN A 50 -1.82 -1.89 14.59
CA ASN A 50 -2.89 -2.24 13.66
C ASN A 50 -2.36 -3.04 12.47
N ARG A 51 -2.22 -4.36 12.67
CA ARG A 51 -1.68 -5.29 11.65
C ARG A 51 -2.49 -5.30 10.35
N SER A 52 -3.82 -5.12 10.42
CA SER A 52 -4.68 -5.15 9.23
C SER A 52 -4.40 -3.95 8.33
N GLU A 53 -4.35 -2.75 8.90
CA GLU A 53 -4.03 -1.53 8.14
C GLU A 53 -2.59 -1.51 7.67
N PHE A 54 -1.64 -1.98 8.49
CA PHE A 54 -0.25 -2.13 8.05
C PHE A 54 -0.15 -2.95 6.76
N TRP A 55 -0.80 -4.13 6.72
CA TRP A 55 -0.80 -4.97 5.52
C TRP A 55 -1.52 -4.32 4.34
N HIS A 56 -2.61 -3.60 4.61
CA HIS A 56 -3.33 -2.87 3.57
C HIS A 56 -2.43 -1.81 2.93
N TRP A 57 -1.84 -0.91 3.71
CA TRP A 57 -1.02 0.18 3.20
C TRP A 57 0.30 -0.30 2.57
N ALA A 58 0.91 -1.37 3.09
CA ALA A 58 2.05 -2.01 2.44
C ALA A 58 1.70 -2.56 1.05
N LYS A 59 0.49 -3.10 0.87
CA LYS A 59 -0.01 -3.54 -0.44
C LYS A 59 -0.36 -2.38 -1.37
N VAL A 60 -0.91 -1.30 -0.83
CA VAL A 60 -1.13 -0.05 -1.58
C VAL A 60 0.20 0.51 -2.09
N ALA A 61 1.24 0.62 -1.25
CA ALA A 61 2.56 1.08 -1.67
C ALA A 61 3.15 0.22 -2.81
N SER A 62 2.95 -1.10 -2.74
CA SER A 62 3.36 -2.02 -3.81
C SER A 62 2.59 -1.78 -5.12
N GLU A 63 1.29 -1.50 -5.06
CA GLU A 63 0.50 -1.17 -6.25
C GLU A 63 0.83 0.23 -6.78
N VAL A 64 1.17 1.19 -5.92
CA VAL A 64 1.66 2.52 -6.33
C VAL A 64 2.94 2.39 -7.15
N ALA A 65 3.94 1.66 -6.64
CA ALA A 65 5.19 1.39 -7.34
C ALA A 65 4.97 0.64 -8.67
N ARG A 66 3.93 -0.19 -8.75
CA ARG A 66 3.57 -0.91 -9.99
C ARG A 66 2.88 -0.02 -11.02
N LEU A 67 2.06 0.93 -10.58
CA LEU A 67 1.18 1.73 -11.45
C LEU A 67 1.83 3.02 -11.94
N SER A 68 2.76 3.59 -11.17
CA SER A 68 3.43 4.83 -11.52
C SER A 68 4.91 4.57 -11.81
N PRO A 69 5.41 4.79 -13.03
CA PRO A 69 6.84 4.69 -13.33
C PRO A 69 7.65 5.91 -12.86
N VAL A 70 6.96 6.95 -12.35
CA VAL A 70 7.57 8.23 -11.93
C VAL A 70 7.58 8.43 -10.42
N VAL A 71 7.15 7.44 -9.63
CA VAL A 71 7.32 7.54 -8.17
C VAL A 71 8.80 7.47 -7.80
N GLU A 72 9.18 8.35 -6.89
CA GLU A 72 10.51 8.35 -6.32
C GLU A 72 10.61 7.23 -5.27
N MET A 73 11.67 6.43 -5.35
CA MET A 73 11.88 5.32 -4.43
C MET A 73 13.34 5.31 -3.95
N ASP A 74 13.57 5.98 -2.84
CA ASP A 74 14.80 5.97 -2.07
C ASP A 74 14.56 5.25 -0.75
N MET A 75 15.27 4.16 -0.53
CA MET A 75 15.14 3.35 0.67
C MET A 75 15.60 4.09 1.94
N ASN A 76 16.47 5.09 1.81
CA ASN A 76 16.86 5.94 2.95
C ASN A 76 15.70 6.81 3.41
N VAL A 77 14.90 7.32 2.47
CA VAL A 77 13.68 8.09 2.78
C VAL A 77 12.63 7.18 3.42
N VAL A 78 12.45 5.96 2.90
CA VAL A 78 11.55 4.97 3.52
C VAL A 78 11.98 4.63 4.95
N GLN A 79 13.28 4.43 5.18
CA GLN A 79 13.81 4.15 6.52
C GLN A 79 13.57 5.34 7.46
N ALA A 80 13.84 6.57 7.02
CA ALA A 80 13.61 7.78 7.81
C ALA A 80 12.13 7.94 8.20
N ILE A 81 11.20 7.67 7.27
CA ILE A 81 9.75 7.66 7.56
C ILE A 81 9.40 6.61 8.61
N ALA A 82 9.94 5.40 8.47
CA ALA A 82 9.68 4.33 9.42
C ALA A 82 10.21 4.70 10.82
N ASP A 83 11.41 5.26 10.90
CA ASP A 83 12.02 5.70 12.15
C ASP A 83 11.26 6.87 12.79
N GLU A 84 10.68 7.76 11.98
CA GLU A 84 9.85 8.88 12.45
C GLU A 84 8.53 8.40 13.05
N GLU A 85 7.80 7.53 12.35
CA GLU A 85 6.47 7.08 12.77
C GLU A 85 6.50 6.01 13.89
N MET A 86 7.64 5.35 14.10
CA MET A 86 7.80 4.29 15.12
C MET A 86 8.37 4.79 16.46
N ARG A 87 8.60 6.10 16.61
CA ARG A 87 9.01 6.73 17.88
C ARG A 87 7.84 6.87 18.84
#